data_AF-A0A933LIC8-F1
#
_entry.id   AF-A0A933LIC8-F1
#
_cell.length_a   1.000
_cell.length_b   1.000
_cell.length_c   1.000
_cell.angle_alpha   90.00
_cell.angle_beta   90.00
_cell.angle_gamma   90.00
#
_symmetry.space_group_name_H-M   'P 1'
#
loop_
_entity.id
_entity.type
_entity.pdbx_description
1 polymer ?
#
loop_
_entity_poly.entity_id
_entity_poly.type
_entity_poly.pdbx_seq_one_letter_code
_entity_poly.pdbx_strand_id
1 'polypeptide(L)' 'FLGSHRLKGTTLRDGEAWAIINDRIVRVGEHIDGFELQRVERYRAFLAKDDLSVVLSLPLPY' A
#
# COMPACT_ATOMS: atom_id res chain seq x y z
N PHE A 1 -12.28 -11.67 1.34
CA PHE A 1 -11.10 -10.98 1.91
C PHE A 1 -10.18 -10.34 0.84
N LEU A 2 -10.31 -10.64 -0.46
CA LEU A 2 -9.49 -10.06 -1.55
C LEU A 2 -10.11 -8.86 -2.30
N GLY A 3 -11.29 -8.39 -1.90
CA GLY A 3 -12.07 -7.39 -2.66
C GLY A 3 -12.13 -5.98 -2.07
N SER A 4 -11.61 -5.75 -0.86
CA SER A 4 -11.96 -4.55 -0.09
C SER A 4 -10.82 -3.55 0.08
N HIS A 5 -9.57 -3.90 -0.24
CA HIS A 5 -8.43 -2.99 -0.11
C HIS A 5 -8.06 -2.41 -1.45
N ARG A 6 -8.38 -1.13 -1.65
CA ARG A 6 -8.05 -0.40 -2.86
C ARG A 6 -7.00 0.64 -2.55
N LEU A 7 -5.89 0.58 -3.28
CA LEU A 7 -4.92 1.66 -3.34
C LEU A 7 -5.58 2.85 -4.04
N LYS A 8 -5.65 3.98 -3.35
CA LYS A 8 -6.19 5.25 -3.88
C LYS A 8 -5.11 6.23 -4.27
N GLY A 9 -3.93 6.10 -3.68
CA GLY A 9 -2.80 6.96 -3.96
C GLY A 9 -1.52 6.45 -3.32
N THR A 10 -0.40 6.91 -3.84
CA THR A 10 0.95 6.68 -3.31
C THR A 10 1.67 8.02 -3.28
N THR A 11 2.47 8.25 -2.26
CA THR A 11 3.31 9.45 -2.17
C THR A 11 4.71 9.04 -1.79
N LEU A 12 5.66 9.59 -2.51
CA LEU A 12 7.10 9.40 -2.34
C LEU A 12 7.69 10.79 -2.27
N ARG A 13 8.13 11.23 -1.08
CA ARG A 13 8.68 12.56 -0.89
C ARG A 13 9.78 12.53 0.16
N ASP A 14 10.93 13.12 -0.17
CA ASP A 14 12.02 13.38 0.78
C ASP A 14 12.48 12.16 1.62
N GLY A 15 12.46 10.97 1.01
CA GLY A 15 12.84 9.70 1.67
C GLY A 15 11.71 9.02 2.46
N GLU A 16 10.56 9.69 2.60
CA GLU A 16 9.36 9.12 3.19
C GLU A 16 8.43 8.59 2.10
N ALA A 17 7.78 7.46 2.40
CA ALA A 17 6.86 6.81 1.49
C ALA A 17 5.61 6.35 2.25
N TRP A 18 4.43 6.68 1.70
CA TRP A 18 3.15 6.25 2.25
C TRP A 18 2.14 5.96 1.14
N ALA A 19 1.18 5.10 1.47
CA ALA A 19 0.10 4.69 0.61
C ALA A 19 -1.24 5.12 1.22
N ILE A 20 -2.20 5.48 0.36
CA ILE A 20 -3.59 5.71 0.76
C ILE A 20 -4.38 4.46 0.41
N ILE A 21 -4.76 3.69 1.42
CA ILE A 21 -5.49 2.42 1.29
C ILE A 21 -6.82 2.58 2.01
N ASN A 22 -7.95 2.41 1.31
CA ASN A 22 -9.30 2.53 1.90
C ASN A 22 -9.52 3.85 2.69
N ASP A 23 -9.01 4.96 2.15
CA ASP A 23 -9.07 6.30 2.79
C ASP A 23 -8.20 6.47 4.05
N ARG A 24 -7.36 5.49 4.38
CA ARG A 24 -6.34 5.60 5.43
C ARG A 24 -4.97 5.83 4.82
N ILE A 25 -4.21 6.74 5.44
CA ILE A 25 -2.79 6.90 5.15
C ILE A 25 -2.05 5.83 5.95
N VAL A 26 -1.25 5.02 5.25
CA VAL A 26 -0.42 3.96 5.84
C VAL A 26 1.03 4.23 5.44
N ARG A 27 1.93 4.31 6.41
CA ARG A 27 3.37 4.51 6.20
C ARG A 27 4.10 3.18 6.15
N VAL A 28 5.32 3.18 5.58
CA VAL A 28 6.16 1.98 5.58
C VAL A 28 6.46 1.56 7.03
N GLY A 29 6.26 0.28 7.34
CA GLY A 29 6.33 -0.31 8.68
C GLY A 29 5.01 -0.27 9.47
N GLU A 30 3.99 0.46 9.00
CA GLU A 30 2.67 0.45 9.64
C GLU A 30 1.81 -0.73 9.19
N HIS A 31 0.89 -1.12 10.06
CA HIS A 31 -0.01 -2.26 9.85
C HIS A 31 -1.43 -1.81 9.53
N ILE A 32 -2.05 -2.47 8.55
CA ILE A 32 -3.46 -2.31 8.18
C ILE A 32 -4.12 -3.68 8.06
N ASP A 33 -5.12 -3.95 8.90
CA ASP A 33 -5.84 -5.23 8.95
C ASP A 33 -4.93 -6.48 9.08
N GLY A 34 -3.81 -6.28 9.76
CA GLY A 34 -2.76 -7.28 9.98
C GLY A 34 -1.74 -7.40 8.85
N PHE A 35 -1.82 -6.58 7.81
CA PHE A 35 -0.78 -6.47 6.79
C PHE A 35 0.16 -5.30 7.08
N GLU A 36 1.45 -5.54 7.12
CA GLU A 36 2.49 -4.52 7.20
C GLU A 36 2.80 -3.95 5.82
N LEU A 37 2.85 -2.62 5.70
CA LEU A 37 3.34 -1.96 4.50
C LEU A 37 4.86 -2.04 4.43
N GLN A 38 5.37 -2.96 3.63
CA GLN A 38 6.80 -3.18 3.46
C GLN A 38 7.44 -2.11 2.57
N ARG A 39 6.75 -1.73 1.50
CA ARG A 39 7.29 -0.81 0.50
C ARG A 39 6.20 -0.09 -0.27
N VAL A 40 6.48 1.14 -0.64
CA VAL A 40 5.67 1.92 -1.59
C VAL A 40 6.53 2.28 -2.80
N GLU A 41 5.97 2.10 -3.97
CA GLU A 41 6.50 2.55 -5.25
C GLU A 41 5.53 3.52 -5.91
N ARG A 42 5.93 4.12 -7.04
CA ARG A 42 5.22 5.24 -7.66
C ARG A 42 3.73 4.96 -7.90
N TYR A 43 3.33 3.72 -8.18
CA TYR A 43 1.94 3.31 -8.38
C TYR A 43 1.58 1.99 -7.69
N ARG A 44 2.41 1.53 -6.75
CA ARG A 44 2.25 0.22 -6.13
C ARG A 44 2.52 0.29 -4.63
N ALA A 45 1.80 -0.50 -3.86
CA ALA A 45 2.02 -0.71 -2.45
C ALA A 45 2.19 -2.21 -2.19
N PHE A 46 3.25 -2.57 -1.47
CA PHE A 46 3.60 -3.94 -1.12
C PHE A 46 3.28 -4.17 0.34
N LEU A 47 2.36 -5.09 0.59
CA LEU A 47 1.84 -5.45 1.90
C LEU A 47 2.23 -6.89 2.20
N ALA A 48 2.65 -7.18 3.43
CA ALA A 48 2.97 -8.53 3.88
C ALA A 48 2.24 -8.87 5.17
N LYS A 49 1.81 -10.11 5.32
CA LYS A 49 1.21 -10.66 6.55
C LYS A 49 1.61 -12.12 6.66
N ASP A 50 2.44 -12.46 7.64
CA ASP A 50 2.98 -13.81 7.78
C ASP A 50 3.62 -14.28 6.45
N ASP A 51 3.15 -15.39 5.88
CA ASP A 51 3.60 -15.90 4.57
C ASP A 51 2.84 -15.30 3.36
N LEU A 52 1.91 -14.38 3.58
CA LEU A 52 1.11 -13.76 2.53
C LEU A 52 1.71 -12.43 2.10
N SER A 53 1.94 -12.28 0.79
CA SER A 53 2.31 -11.01 0.15
C SER A 53 1.20 -10.53 -0.76
N VAL A 54 0.79 -9.28 -0.61
CA VAL A 54 -0.25 -8.63 -1.41
C VAL A 54 0.35 -7.38 -2.05
N VAL A 55 0.14 -7.25 -3.36
CA VAL A 55 0.54 -6.06 -4.10
C VAL A 55 -0.72 -5.33 -4.54
N LEU A 56 -0.88 -4.09 -4.08
CA LEU A 56 -1.92 -3.20 -4.57
C LEU A 56 -1.32 -2.27 -5.62
N SER A 57 -2.02 -2.09 -6.72
CA SER A 57 -1.63 -1.20 -7.81
C SER A 57 -2.71 -0.16 -8.10
N LEU A 58 -2.27 1.05 -8.47
CA LEU A 58 -3.17 2.04 -9.04
C LEU A 58 -3.42 1.72 -10.52
N PRO A 59 -4.65 1.91 -11.03
CA PRO A 59 -4.89 1.85 -12.46
C PRO A 59 -4.08 2.96 -13.13
N LEU A 60 -3.18 2.57 -14.03
CA LEU A 60 -2.41 3.51 -14.84
C LEU A 60 -3.36 4.15 -15.87
N PRO A 61 -3.35 5.48 -16.05
CA PRO A 61 -3.98 6.08 -17.22
C PRO A 61 -3.23 5.58 -18.47
N TYR A 62 -3.98 4.97 -19.42
CA TYR A 62 -3.50 4.55 -20.74
C TYR A 62 -3.09 5.75 -21.59
#